data_AF-I1BHN1-F1
#
_entry.id   AF-I1BHN1-F1
#
_cell.length_a   1.000
_cell.length_b   1.000
_cell.length_c   1.000
_cell.angle_alpha   90.00
_cell.angle_beta   90.00
_cell.angle_gamma   90.00
#
_symmetry.space_group_name_H-M   'P 1'
#
loop_
_entity.id
_entity.type
_entity.pdbx_description
1 polymer ?
#
loop_
_entity_poly.entity_id
_entity_poly.type
_entity_poly.pdbx_seq_one_letter_code
_entity_poly.pdbx_strand_id
1 'polypeptide(L)'
;MKKDSMRRSYPLADRYIEVINDTITGEVLLDEALKMMKTSEPMSVGSWIDLMSGETWNVMKIGYQLKQVRERLAKGLVDKGVLRTEKRNFLLFDMATHPVADPAVKEEIIKRVCTMLITRVSPTSIDAQSDIPHAYIRGISMICAAYAANVLENALLYLQPDLREQAFNKVDEFMNNYSSWPFSNSAGKVEIPSGTELSIEVVASALNVLAKMDAIL
;
A
#
# COMPACT_ATOMS: atom_id res chain seq x y z
N MET A 1 -10.09 4.51 -11.82
CA MET A 1 -9.57 5.39 -12.89
C MET A 1 -10.72 6.11 -13.55
N LYS A 2 -10.55 7.39 -13.92
CA LYS A 2 -11.56 8.11 -14.70
C LYS A 2 -11.82 7.38 -16.01
N LYS A 3 -13.09 7.12 -16.31
CA LYS A 3 -13.48 6.38 -17.53
C LYS A 3 -13.34 7.27 -18.78
N ASP A 4 -12.11 7.41 -19.26
CA ASP A 4 -11.76 8.13 -20.48
C ASP A 4 -10.88 7.27 -21.38
N SER A 5 -11.25 7.13 -22.65
CA SER A 5 -10.47 6.37 -23.65
C SER A 5 -9.08 6.97 -23.90
N MET A 6 -8.95 8.30 -23.81
CA MET A 6 -7.67 8.98 -24.02
C MET A 6 -6.70 8.79 -22.86
N ARG A 7 -7.14 8.32 -21.68
CA ARG A 7 -6.24 8.14 -20.52
C ARG A 7 -5.01 7.28 -20.82
N ARG A 8 -5.11 6.37 -21.79
CA ARG A 8 -4.02 5.46 -22.18
C ARG A 8 -2.87 6.17 -22.89
N SER A 9 -3.06 7.40 -23.39
CA SER A 9 -1.97 8.22 -23.94
C SER A 9 -1.08 8.82 -22.85
N TYR A 10 -1.54 8.84 -21.60
CA TYR A 10 -0.77 9.34 -20.46
C TYR A 10 -0.04 8.19 -19.75
N PRO A 11 1.16 8.47 -19.20
CA PRO A 11 1.83 7.56 -18.27
C PRO A 11 0.89 7.14 -17.14
N LEU A 12 1.09 5.94 -16.60
CA LEU A 12 0.13 5.33 -15.67
C LEU A 12 -0.11 6.18 -14.40
N ALA A 13 0.93 6.78 -13.85
CA ALA A 13 0.85 7.68 -12.69
C ALA A 13 0.10 9.00 -12.97
N ASP A 14 0.09 9.44 -14.23
CA ASP A 14 -0.50 10.72 -14.67
C ASP A 14 -1.98 10.59 -15.05
N ARG A 15 -2.55 9.39 -14.98
CA ARG A 15 -3.95 9.15 -15.28
C ARG A 15 -4.84 9.68 -14.15
N TYR A 16 -5.89 10.42 -14.52
CA TYR A 16 -6.85 11.00 -13.59
C TYR A 16 -7.72 9.95 -12.90
N ILE A 17 -7.93 10.13 -11.59
CA ILE A 17 -8.89 9.35 -10.81
C ILE A 17 -10.13 10.17 -10.44
N GLU A 18 -11.24 9.47 -10.20
CA GLU A 18 -12.51 10.05 -9.78
C GLU A 18 -13.08 9.26 -8.60
N VAL A 19 -13.82 9.95 -7.74
CA VAL A 19 -14.50 9.33 -6.58
C VAL A 19 -15.75 8.62 -7.10
N ILE A 20 -15.80 7.29 -6.96
CA ILE A 20 -16.95 6.46 -7.37
C ILE A 20 -17.97 6.25 -6.24
N ASN A 21 -17.51 6.33 -4.99
CA ASN A 21 -18.31 6.15 -3.79
C ASN A 21 -17.70 7.02 -2.69
N ASP A 22 -18.52 7.84 -2.03
CA ASP A 22 -18.13 8.77 -0.98
C ASP A 22 -18.58 8.33 0.43
N THR A 23 -18.99 7.06 0.57
CA THR A 23 -19.32 6.45 1.86
C THR A 23 -18.09 6.40 2.76
N ILE A 24 -18.27 6.81 4.01
CA ILE A 24 -17.22 6.80 5.05
C ILE A 24 -16.77 5.35 5.29
N THR A 25 -15.46 5.15 5.29
CA THR A 25 -14.80 3.84 5.47
C THR A 25 -14.62 3.46 6.93
N GLY A 26 -14.61 4.45 7.84
CA GLY A 26 -14.29 4.28 9.25
C GLY A 26 -12.80 4.39 9.56
N GLU A 27 -11.94 4.47 8.54
CA GLU A 27 -10.52 4.71 8.68
C GLU A 27 -10.22 6.21 8.49
N VAL A 28 -9.82 6.88 9.58
CA VAL A 28 -9.72 8.35 9.62
C VAL A 28 -8.85 8.94 8.51
N LEU A 29 -7.74 8.28 8.14
CA LEU A 29 -6.85 8.76 7.08
C LEU A 29 -7.48 8.61 5.69
N LEU A 30 -8.19 7.50 5.44
CA LEU A 30 -8.88 7.26 4.18
C LEU A 30 -10.06 8.24 4.02
N ASP A 31 -10.80 8.50 5.10
CA ASP A 31 -11.94 9.40 5.08
C ASP A 31 -11.53 10.87 4.88
N GLU A 32 -10.39 11.27 5.44
CA GLU A 32 -9.80 12.59 5.19
C GLU A 32 -9.34 12.74 3.73
N ALA A 33 -8.63 11.75 3.20
CA ALA A 33 -8.25 11.69 1.80
C ALA A 33 -9.49 11.76 0.88
N LEU A 34 -10.52 10.97 1.17
CA LEU A 34 -11.78 10.94 0.42
C LEU A 34 -12.48 12.29 0.42
N LYS A 35 -12.51 12.99 1.56
CA LYS A 35 -13.08 14.34 1.67
C LYS A 35 -12.37 15.31 0.73
N MET A 36 -11.03 15.30 0.70
CA MET A 36 -10.25 16.14 -0.20
C MET A 36 -10.51 15.78 -1.66
N MET A 37 -10.53 14.48 -1.99
CA MET A 37 -10.79 14.00 -3.34
C MET A 37 -12.17 14.41 -3.87
N LYS A 38 -13.18 14.44 -3.00
CA LYS A 38 -14.55 14.85 -3.36
C LYS A 38 -14.69 16.33 -3.67
N THR A 39 -14.00 17.21 -2.93
CA THR A 39 -14.13 18.67 -3.09
C THR A 39 -13.19 19.25 -4.14
N SER A 40 -12.34 18.43 -4.73
CA SER A 40 -11.30 18.86 -5.67
C SER A 40 -11.65 18.50 -7.10
N GLU A 41 -10.99 19.17 -8.04
CA GLU A 41 -10.97 18.72 -9.43
C GLU A 41 -10.32 17.32 -9.54
N PRO A 42 -10.68 16.52 -10.57
CA PRO A 42 -9.99 15.26 -10.84
C PRO A 42 -8.49 15.47 -11.03
N MET A 43 -7.68 14.79 -10.23
CA MET A 43 -6.21 14.82 -10.29
C MET A 43 -5.65 13.42 -10.54
N SER A 44 -4.40 13.36 -11.00
CA SER A 44 -3.72 12.09 -11.26
C SER A 44 -3.33 11.38 -9.97
N VAL A 45 -3.02 10.08 -10.07
CA VAL A 45 -2.55 9.30 -8.91
C VAL A 45 -1.26 9.90 -8.34
N GLY A 46 -0.30 10.24 -9.21
CA GLY A 46 0.94 10.90 -8.80
C GLY A 46 0.68 12.21 -8.07
N SER A 47 -0.15 13.09 -8.63
CA SER A 47 -0.47 14.36 -7.98
C SER A 47 -1.12 14.20 -6.61
N TRP A 48 -2.00 13.21 -6.43
CA TRP A 48 -2.59 12.93 -5.11
C TRP A 48 -1.56 12.45 -4.10
N ILE A 49 -0.62 11.61 -4.51
CA ILE A 49 0.48 11.15 -3.65
C ILE A 49 1.35 12.35 -3.24
N ASP A 50 1.82 13.17 -4.20
CA ASP A 50 2.66 14.34 -3.91
C ASP A 50 1.96 15.33 -2.96
N LEU A 51 0.66 15.57 -3.18
CA LEU A 51 -0.15 16.47 -2.36
C LEU A 51 -0.31 15.94 -0.93
N MET A 52 -0.66 14.67 -0.75
CA MET A 52 -0.93 14.08 0.56
C MET A 52 0.36 13.84 1.36
N SER A 53 1.48 13.58 0.68
CA SER A 53 2.82 13.52 1.29
C SER A 53 3.37 14.91 1.64
N GLY A 54 2.91 15.96 0.95
CA GLY A 54 3.41 17.32 1.11
C GLY A 54 4.71 17.60 0.34
N GLU A 55 4.96 16.84 -0.73
CA GLU A 55 6.15 16.97 -1.59
C GLU A 55 5.97 18.05 -2.68
N THR A 56 4.75 18.59 -2.81
CA THR A 56 4.44 19.65 -3.78
C THR A 56 4.54 21.07 -3.19
N TRP A 57 4.96 22.01 -4.03
CA TRP A 57 5.03 23.45 -3.71
C TRP A 57 3.74 24.22 -4.06
N ASN A 58 2.64 23.53 -4.36
CA ASN A 58 1.38 24.19 -4.71
C ASN A 58 0.73 24.88 -3.50
N VAL A 59 0.97 26.19 -3.35
CA VAL A 59 0.47 27.02 -2.24
C VAL A 59 -1.06 26.97 -2.12
N MET A 60 -1.79 26.87 -3.24
CA MET A 60 -3.25 26.80 -3.23
C MET A 60 -3.77 25.49 -2.63
N LYS A 61 -2.95 24.43 -2.58
CA LYS A 61 -3.32 23.10 -2.06
C LYS A 61 -2.48 22.69 -0.84
N ILE A 62 -1.88 23.64 -0.12
CA ILE A 62 -1.06 23.36 1.09
C ILE A 62 -1.82 22.61 2.19
N GLY A 63 -3.15 22.72 2.21
CA GLY A 63 -4.01 22.02 3.16
C GLY A 63 -4.21 20.52 2.86
N TYR A 64 -3.62 20.00 1.79
CA TYR A 64 -3.89 18.63 1.32
C TYR A 64 -2.96 17.59 1.95
N GLN A 65 -1.88 18.04 2.62
CA GLN A 65 -0.94 17.16 3.30
C GLN A 65 -1.61 16.48 4.50
N LEU A 66 -1.50 15.16 4.57
CA LEU A 66 -1.95 14.39 5.72
C LEU A 66 -1.01 14.63 6.90
N LYS A 67 -1.58 15.03 8.05
CA LYS A 67 -0.81 15.35 9.26
C LYS A 67 -0.94 14.25 10.31
N GLN A 68 0.11 14.11 11.12
CA GLN A 68 0.19 13.18 12.25
C GLN A 68 -0.14 11.73 11.85
N VAL A 69 0.29 11.33 10.64
CA VAL A 69 -0.03 10.01 10.06
C VAL A 69 0.45 8.90 10.99
N ARG A 70 1.67 9.01 11.52
CA ARG A 70 2.26 8.00 12.41
C ARG A 70 1.46 7.83 13.70
N GLU A 71 1.11 8.92 14.36
CA GLU A 71 0.37 8.91 15.62
C GLU A 71 -1.05 8.37 15.43
N ARG A 72 -1.69 8.74 14.32
CA ARG A 72 -3.04 8.27 13.96
C ARG A 72 -3.06 6.79 13.60
N LEU A 73 -2.04 6.30 12.89
CA LEU A 73 -1.86 4.87 12.64
C LEU A 73 -1.61 4.10 13.93
N ALA A 74 -0.76 4.62 14.82
CA ALA A 74 -0.50 4.00 16.12
C ALA A 74 -1.77 3.90 16.96
N LYS A 75 -2.57 4.98 17.00
CA LYS A 75 -3.89 4.97 17.66
C LYS A 75 -4.82 3.92 17.05
N GLY A 76 -4.93 3.86 15.72
CA GLY A 76 -5.77 2.86 15.05
C GLY A 76 -5.34 1.42 15.36
N LEU A 77 -4.03 1.16 15.49
CA LEU A 77 -3.53 -0.15 15.90
C LEU A 77 -3.80 -0.48 17.39
N VAL A 78 -3.84 0.54 18.26
CA VAL A 78 -4.28 0.37 19.67
C VAL A 78 -5.77 0.05 19.73
N ASP A 79 -6.60 0.81 19.00
CA ASP A 79 -8.06 0.61 18.98
C ASP A 79 -8.44 -0.77 18.40
N LYS A 80 -7.60 -1.33 17.51
CA LYS A 80 -7.71 -2.68 16.95
C LYS A 80 -7.09 -3.78 17.82
N GLY A 81 -6.49 -3.44 18.96
CA GLY A 81 -5.88 -4.39 19.89
C GLY A 81 -4.53 -4.98 19.46
N VAL A 82 -3.91 -4.47 18.39
CA VAL A 82 -2.58 -4.93 17.92
C VAL A 82 -1.47 -4.35 18.79
N LEU A 83 -1.62 -3.08 19.20
CA LEU A 83 -0.75 -2.40 20.14
C LEU A 83 -1.49 -2.19 21.46
N ARG A 84 -0.73 -2.02 22.55
CA ARG A 84 -1.27 -1.54 23.83
C ARG A 84 -0.62 -0.22 24.20
N THR A 85 -1.30 0.61 24.98
CA THR A 85 -0.70 1.84 25.51
C THR A 85 -0.11 1.58 26.89
N GLU A 86 1.18 1.84 27.02
CA GLU A 86 1.91 1.80 28.29
C GLU A 86 2.47 3.18 28.61
N LYS A 87 2.31 3.62 29.87
CA LYS A 87 2.94 4.84 30.37
C LYS A 87 4.33 4.49 30.89
N ARG A 88 5.38 4.99 30.24
CA ARG A 88 6.76 4.91 30.75
C ARG A 88 7.13 6.20 31.46
N ASN A 89 7.50 6.07 32.72
CA ASN A 89 7.95 7.21 33.52
C ASN A 89 9.46 7.39 33.31
N PHE A 90 9.86 8.54 32.79
CA PHE A 90 11.25 8.98 32.74
C PHE A 90 11.49 9.96 33.90
N LEU A 91 12.77 10.23 34.22
CA LEU A 91 13.13 11.09 35.36
C LEU A 91 12.46 12.47 35.34
N LEU A 92 12.18 13.02 34.15
CA LEU A 92 11.67 14.39 33.96
C LEU A 92 10.28 14.46 33.30
N PHE A 93 9.76 13.37 32.76
CA PHE A 93 8.48 13.36 32.06
C PHE A 93 7.95 11.93 31.91
N ASP A 94 6.67 11.81 31.63
CA ASP A 94 6.06 10.55 31.27
C ASP A 94 5.81 10.49 29.77
N MET A 95 6.04 9.33 29.16
CA MET A 95 5.86 9.11 27.74
C MET A 95 4.92 7.92 27.50
N ALA A 96 3.91 8.14 26.67
CA ALA A 96 3.10 7.05 26.15
C ALA A 96 3.93 6.23 25.15
N THR A 97 3.99 4.92 25.38
CA THR A 97 4.64 3.95 24.50
C THR A 97 3.64 2.91 24.04
N HIS A 98 3.89 2.35 22.85
CA HIS A 98 2.95 1.47 22.18
C HIS A 98 3.58 0.13 21.81
N PRO A 99 3.93 -0.73 22.79
CA PRO A 99 4.44 -2.06 22.48
C PRO A 99 3.36 -2.95 21.84
N VAL A 100 3.83 -3.96 21.10
CA VAL A 100 2.97 -4.96 20.47
C VAL A 100 2.24 -5.76 21.56
N ALA A 101 0.91 -5.75 21.51
CA ALA A 101 0.04 -6.49 22.41
C ALA A 101 -0.07 -7.95 21.98
N ASP A 102 -0.30 -8.19 20.69
CA ASP A 102 -0.39 -9.52 20.10
C ASP A 102 0.76 -9.76 19.09
N PRO A 103 1.83 -10.49 19.49
CA PRO A 103 2.93 -10.80 18.58
C PRO A 103 2.51 -11.75 17.45
N ALA A 104 1.46 -12.56 17.62
CA ALA A 104 1.02 -13.53 16.62
C ALA A 104 0.55 -12.85 15.33
N VAL A 105 -0.08 -11.68 15.43
CA VAL A 105 -0.47 -10.86 14.27
C VAL A 105 0.76 -10.50 13.42
N LYS A 106 1.85 -10.08 14.06
CA LYS A 106 3.09 -9.74 13.35
C LYS A 106 3.73 -10.98 12.71
N GLU A 107 3.77 -12.09 13.43
CA GLU A 107 4.31 -13.36 12.93
C GLU A 107 3.53 -13.89 11.73
N GLU A 108 2.20 -13.78 11.74
CA GLU A 108 1.35 -14.19 10.63
C GLU A 108 1.62 -13.35 9.36
N ILE A 109 1.80 -12.03 9.51
CA ILE A 109 2.17 -11.15 8.40
C ILE A 109 3.54 -11.54 7.83
N ILE A 110 4.54 -11.76 8.69
CA ILE A 110 5.88 -12.19 8.25
C ILE A 110 5.81 -13.53 7.52
N LYS A 111 5.08 -14.51 8.07
CA LYS A 111 4.88 -15.81 7.44
C LYS A 111 4.27 -15.68 6.05
N ARG A 112 3.22 -14.85 5.91
CA ARG A 112 2.55 -14.59 4.64
C ARG A 112 3.50 -13.98 3.61
N VAL A 113 4.29 -12.97 4.01
CA VAL A 113 5.31 -12.35 3.15
C VAL A 113 6.33 -13.39 2.68
N CYS A 114 6.91 -14.16 3.60
CA CYS A 114 7.89 -15.20 3.27
C CYS A 114 7.29 -16.28 2.35
N THR A 115 6.06 -16.72 2.60
CA THR A 115 5.36 -17.68 1.74
C THR A 115 5.17 -17.14 0.33
N MET A 116 4.70 -15.90 0.17
CA MET A 116 4.49 -15.30 -1.15
C MET A 116 5.79 -15.06 -1.94
N LEU A 117 6.91 -14.86 -1.26
CA LEU A 117 8.20 -14.58 -1.90
C LEU A 117 9.03 -15.84 -2.24
N ILE A 118 8.95 -16.87 -1.40
CA ILE A 118 9.79 -18.07 -1.53
C ILE A 118 9.02 -19.23 -2.15
N THR A 119 7.74 -19.36 -1.81
CA THR A 119 6.93 -20.48 -2.27
C THR A 119 6.26 -20.12 -3.59
N ARG A 120 6.26 -21.07 -4.53
CA ARG A 120 5.48 -20.92 -5.76
C ARG A 120 3.99 -21.09 -5.44
N VAL A 121 3.33 -19.96 -5.19
CA VAL A 121 1.89 -19.86 -4.95
C VAL A 121 1.18 -19.34 -6.20
N SER A 122 -0.01 -19.86 -6.50
CA SER A 122 -0.83 -19.30 -7.58
C SER A 122 -1.75 -18.20 -7.05
N PRO A 123 -2.04 -17.14 -7.82
CA PRO A 123 -2.99 -16.10 -7.41
C PRO A 123 -4.33 -16.69 -6.94
N THR A 124 -4.90 -17.59 -7.75
CA THR A 124 -6.19 -18.25 -7.49
C THR A 124 -6.17 -19.05 -6.19
N SER A 125 -5.06 -19.71 -5.84
CA SER A 125 -4.98 -20.45 -4.57
C SER A 125 -5.00 -19.54 -3.34
N ILE A 126 -4.40 -18.35 -3.45
CA ILE A 126 -4.38 -17.39 -2.34
C ILE A 126 -5.76 -16.77 -2.17
N ASP A 127 -6.38 -16.35 -3.27
CA ASP A 127 -7.72 -15.77 -3.22
C ASP A 127 -8.77 -16.80 -2.74
N ALA A 128 -8.65 -18.08 -3.12
CA ALA A 128 -9.59 -19.13 -2.68
C ALA A 128 -9.48 -19.49 -1.19
N GLN A 129 -8.36 -19.18 -0.53
CA GLN A 129 -8.12 -19.47 0.90
C GLN A 129 -8.50 -18.31 1.82
N SER A 130 -9.02 -17.21 1.28
CA SER A 130 -9.27 -15.98 2.02
C SER A 130 -10.68 -15.46 1.74
N ASP A 131 -11.40 -15.11 2.79
CA ASP A 131 -12.70 -14.44 2.69
C ASP A 131 -12.57 -12.96 2.27
N ILE A 132 -11.34 -12.44 2.25
CA ILE A 132 -11.04 -11.05 1.87
C ILE A 132 -10.91 -10.95 0.35
N PRO A 133 -11.68 -10.06 -0.32
CA PRO A 133 -11.55 -9.83 -1.75
C PRO A 133 -10.15 -9.36 -2.15
N HIS A 134 -9.65 -9.91 -3.26
CA HIS A 134 -8.35 -9.60 -3.84
C HIS A 134 -7.17 -9.82 -2.87
N ALA A 135 -7.22 -10.89 -2.08
CA ALA A 135 -6.20 -11.23 -1.09
C ALA A 135 -4.79 -11.25 -1.70
N TYR A 136 -4.66 -11.81 -2.91
CA TYR A 136 -3.39 -11.88 -3.62
C TYR A 136 -2.84 -10.49 -3.99
N ILE A 137 -3.67 -9.63 -4.60
CA ILE A 137 -3.27 -8.25 -4.97
C ILE A 137 -2.94 -7.43 -3.72
N ARG A 138 -3.70 -7.59 -2.63
CA ARG A 138 -3.42 -6.93 -1.34
C ARG A 138 -2.06 -7.37 -0.78
N GLY A 139 -1.75 -8.67 -0.85
CA GLY A 139 -0.47 -9.22 -0.44
C GLY A 139 0.70 -8.64 -1.24
N ILE A 140 0.59 -8.62 -2.57
CA ILE A 140 1.59 -7.99 -3.44
C ILE A 140 1.73 -6.51 -3.11
N SER A 141 0.62 -5.78 -3.00
CA SER A 141 0.65 -4.34 -2.72
C SER A 141 1.37 -4.03 -1.42
N MET A 142 1.12 -4.82 -0.38
CA MET A 142 1.81 -4.71 0.91
C MET A 142 3.31 -4.99 0.78
N ILE A 143 3.70 -6.06 0.09
CA ILE A 143 5.11 -6.43 -0.12
C ILE A 143 5.85 -5.33 -0.90
N CYS A 144 5.27 -4.90 -2.01
CA CYS A 144 5.80 -3.85 -2.86
C CYS A 144 5.93 -2.50 -2.11
N ALA A 145 4.93 -2.13 -1.31
CA ALA A 145 5.00 -0.94 -0.47
C ALA A 145 6.06 -1.07 0.64
N ALA A 146 6.19 -2.24 1.27
CA ALA A 146 7.23 -2.48 2.27
C ALA A 146 8.65 -2.43 1.66
N TYR A 147 8.78 -2.85 0.40
CA TYR A 147 10.03 -2.76 -0.35
C TYR A 147 10.41 -1.31 -0.63
N ALA A 148 9.51 -0.54 -1.26
CA ALA A 148 9.73 0.89 -1.54
C ALA A 148 9.93 1.74 -0.26
N ALA A 149 9.34 1.32 0.86
CA ALA A 149 9.53 1.97 2.16
C ALA A 149 10.80 1.49 2.91
N ASN A 150 11.64 0.65 2.30
CA ASN A 150 12.88 0.11 2.88
C ASN A 150 12.69 -0.62 4.23
N VAL A 151 11.54 -1.28 4.43
CA VAL A 151 11.23 -2.04 5.65
C VAL A 151 11.04 -3.53 5.43
N LEU A 152 11.01 -4.00 4.18
CA LEU A 152 10.81 -5.42 3.84
C LEU A 152 11.92 -6.32 4.39
N GLU A 153 13.18 -5.88 4.36
CA GLU A 153 14.33 -6.67 4.83
C GLU A 153 14.16 -7.14 6.27
N ASN A 154 13.52 -6.33 7.13
CA ASN A 154 13.25 -6.66 8.53
C ASN A 154 12.43 -7.95 8.70
N ALA A 155 11.56 -8.27 7.74
CA ALA A 155 10.77 -9.50 7.75
C ALA A 155 11.58 -10.73 7.25
N LEU A 156 12.61 -10.49 6.44
CA LEU A 156 13.42 -11.53 5.79
C LEU A 156 14.63 -11.96 6.62
N LEU A 157 14.94 -11.28 7.74
CA LEU A 157 16.09 -11.55 8.61
C LEU A 157 16.19 -13.01 9.09
N TYR A 158 15.06 -13.71 9.20
CA TYR A 158 15.00 -15.11 9.64
C TYR A 158 15.32 -16.13 8.55
N LEU A 159 15.45 -15.68 7.29
CA LEU A 159 15.72 -16.53 6.14
C LEU A 159 17.22 -16.72 5.93
N GLN A 160 17.59 -17.90 5.41
CA GLN A 160 18.94 -18.18 4.94
C GLN A 160 19.34 -17.22 3.81
N PRO A 161 20.65 -16.89 3.65
CA PRO A 161 21.12 -15.94 2.63
C PRO A 161 20.55 -16.21 1.22
N ASP A 162 20.58 -17.46 0.75
CA ASP A 162 20.09 -17.84 -0.58
C ASP A 162 18.58 -17.56 -0.75
N LEU A 163 17.79 -17.82 0.29
CA LEU A 163 16.36 -17.55 0.29
C LEU A 163 16.05 -16.04 0.36
N ARG A 164 16.92 -15.25 0.97
CA ARG A 164 16.80 -13.78 0.96
C ARG A 164 17.04 -13.21 -0.43
N GLU A 165 18.08 -13.68 -1.12
CA GLU A 165 18.33 -13.30 -2.51
C GLU A 165 17.17 -13.69 -3.43
N GLN A 166 16.65 -14.92 -3.28
CA GLN A 166 15.45 -15.36 -3.99
C GLN A 166 14.25 -14.44 -3.71
N ALA A 167 14.03 -14.06 -2.46
CA ALA A 167 12.93 -13.19 -2.07
C ALA A 167 13.04 -11.80 -2.71
N PHE A 168 14.22 -11.19 -2.73
CA PHE A 168 14.42 -9.89 -3.39
C PHE A 168 14.19 -9.96 -4.91
N ASN A 169 14.75 -10.97 -5.58
CA ASN A 169 14.49 -11.22 -7.00
C ASN A 169 12.98 -11.35 -7.28
N LYS A 170 12.22 -11.98 -6.36
CA LYS A 170 10.78 -12.13 -6.49
C LYS A 170 10.00 -10.83 -6.29
N VAL A 171 10.45 -9.97 -5.39
CA VAL A 171 9.85 -8.64 -5.18
C VAL A 171 10.07 -7.76 -6.41
N ASP A 172 11.26 -7.78 -7.00
CA ASP A 172 11.56 -7.05 -8.24
C ASP A 172 10.67 -7.54 -9.39
N GLU A 173 10.46 -8.86 -9.49
CA GLU A 173 9.49 -9.44 -10.42
C GLU A 173 8.07 -8.91 -10.16
N PHE A 174 7.62 -8.85 -8.90
CA PHE A 174 6.32 -8.29 -8.55
C PHE A 174 6.22 -6.80 -8.92
N MET A 175 7.23 -5.99 -8.60
CA MET A 175 7.21 -4.58 -8.97
C MET A 175 7.11 -4.39 -10.47
N ASN A 176 7.91 -5.11 -11.25
CA ASN A 176 7.86 -5.02 -12.71
C ASN A 176 6.49 -5.47 -13.27
N ASN A 177 5.93 -6.56 -12.70
CA ASN A 177 4.69 -7.15 -13.21
C ASN A 177 3.42 -6.38 -12.86
N TYR A 178 3.37 -5.77 -11.67
CA TYR A 178 2.16 -5.14 -11.14
C TYR A 178 2.19 -3.61 -11.15
N SER A 179 3.31 -2.99 -11.55
CA SER A 179 3.41 -1.53 -11.79
C SER A 179 3.05 -1.09 -13.22
N SER A 180 2.49 -2.00 -14.03
CA SER A 180 2.03 -1.74 -15.40
C SER A 180 0.57 -2.15 -15.57
N TRP A 181 -0.12 -1.57 -16.57
CA TRP A 181 -1.53 -1.87 -16.82
C TRP A 181 -1.84 -2.04 -18.32
N PRO A 182 -2.45 -3.18 -18.75
CA PRO A 182 -2.73 -4.38 -17.96
C PRO A 182 -1.47 -5.01 -17.35
N PHE A 183 -1.61 -5.79 -16.27
CA PHE A 183 -0.47 -6.47 -15.65
C PHE A 183 0.30 -7.30 -16.69
N SER A 184 1.62 -7.21 -16.69
CA SER A 184 2.48 -7.84 -17.70
C SER A 184 2.72 -9.34 -17.46
N ASN A 185 2.19 -9.91 -16.37
CA ASN A 185 2.51 -11.26 -15.96
C ASN A 185 1.83 -12.33 -16.84
N SER A 186 2.64 -13.10 -17.55
CA SER A 186 2.25 -14.29 -18.33
C SER A 186 2.07 -15.55 -17.47
N ALA A 187 2.58 -15.56 -16.24
CA ALA A 187 2.57 -16.72 -15.34
C ALA A 187 1.46 -16.59 -14.29
N GLY A 188 0.28 -17.14 -14.61
CA GLY A 188 -0.90 -17.12 -13.74
C GLY A 188 -1.64 -15.80 -13.85
N LYS A 189 -2.65 -15.73 -14.72
CA LYS A 189 -3.52 -14.55 -14.83
C LYS A 189 -4.19 -14.33 -13.47
N VAL A 190 -3.87 -13.23 -12.81
CA VAL A 190 -4.73 -12.72 -11.74
C VAL A 190 -6.08 -12.47 -12.39
N GLU A 191 -7.10 -13.23 -11.97
CA GLU A 191 -8.45 -13.03 -12.46
C GLU A 191 -8.96 -11.70 -11.92
N ILE A 192 -9.25 -10.77 -12.84
CA ILE A 192 -9.78 -9.46 -12.49
C ILE A 192 -11.30 -9.56 -12.63
N PRO A 193 -12.06 -9.48 -11.54
CA PRO A 193 -13.52 -9.50 -11.60
C PRO A 193 -14.03 -8.39 -12.51
N SER A 194 -14.99 -8.72 -13.37
CA SER A 194 -15.58 -7.76 -14.29
C SER A 194 -16.16 -6.56 -13.55
N GLY A 195 -15.86 -5.35 -14.03
CA GLY A 195 -16.27 -4.09 -13.41
C GLY A 195 -15.28 -3.54 -12.38
N THR A 196 -14.23 -4.27 -12.00
CA THR A 196 -13.18 -3.79 -11.09
C THR A 196 -11.92 -3.31 -11.80
N GLU A 197 -11.86 -3.40 -13.13
CA GLU A 197 -10.66 -3.14 -13.93
C GLU A 197 -10.13 -1.72 -13.70
N LEU A 198 -11.03 -0.73 -13.66
CA LEU A 198 -10.65 0.66 -13.42
C LEU A 198 -10.11 0.89 -12.01
N SER A 199 -10.52 0.09 -11.02
CA SER A 199 -10.04 0.17 -9.65
C SER A 199 -8.67 -0.50 -9.52
N ILE A 200 -8.49 -1.67 -10.14
CA ILE A 200 -7.19 -2.35 -10.18
C ILE A 200 -6.16 -1.54 -10.99
N GLU A 201 -6.58 -0.82 -12.04
CA GLU A 201 -5.73 0.14 -12.75
C GLU A 201 -5.17 1.24 -11.82
N VAL A 202 -5.93 1.68 -10.80
CA VAL A 202 -5.44 2.64 -9.79
C VAL A 202 -4.39 1.99 -8.89
N VAL A 203 -4.58 0.73 -8.49
CA VAL A 203 -3.59 -0.02 -7.70
C VAL A 203 -2.28 -0.15 -8.48
N ALA A 204 -2.34 -0.54 -9.76
CA ALA A 204 -1.17 -0.61 -10.63
C ALA A 204 -0.46 0.75 -10.76
N SER A 205 -1.23 1.83 -10.82
CA SER A 205 -0.71 3.20 -10.88
C SER A 205 0.00 3.62 -9.59
N ALA A 206 -0.56 3.28 -8.42
CA ALA A 206 0.12 3.52 -7.15
C ALA A 206 1.44 2.73 -7.06
N LEU A 207 1.44 1.46 -7.46
CA LEU A 207 2.66 0.64 -7.54
C LEU A 207 3.68 1.21 -8.54
N ASN A 208 3.23 1.82 -9.64
CA ASN A 208 4.10 2.52 -10.58
C ASN A 208 4.79 3.74 -9.99
N VAL A 209 4.14 4.46 -9.09
CA VAL A 209 4.77 5.54 -8.34
C VAL A 209 5.81 4.97 -7.38
N LEU A 210 5.44 3.93 -6.60
CA LEU A 210 6.36 3.29 -5.65
C LEU A 210 7.62 2.72 -6.32
N ALA A 211 7.48 2.07 -7.48
CA ALA A 211 8.62 1.53 -8.24
C ALA A 211 9.59 2.61 -8.75
N LYS A 212 9.18 3.89 -8.75
CA LYS A 212 10.02 5.03 -9.14
C LYS A 212 10.58 5.81 -7.95
N MET A 213 10.17 5.49 -6.71
CA MET A 213 10.65 6.19 -5.52
C MET A 213 12.15 5.98 -5.28
N ASP A 214 12.70 4.83 -5.68
CA ASP A 214 14.15 4.58 -5.60
C ASP A 214 14.98 5.49 -6.52
N ALA A 215 14.37 6.17 -7.49
CA ALA A 215 15.05 7.15 -8.33
C ALA A 215 15.18 8.54 -7.67
N ILE A 216 14.62 8.73 -6.47
CA ILE A 216 14.57 10.02 -5.75
C ILE A 216 15.57 10.05 -4.57
N LEU A 217 16.10 8.90 -4.15
CA LEU A 217 17.13 8.75 -3.11
C LEU A 217 18.53 8.61 -3.72
#